data_AF-A0A524LY69-F1
#
_entry.id   AF-A0A524LY69-F1
#
_cell.length_a   1.000
_cell.length_b   1.000
_cell.length_c   1.000
_cell.angle_alpha   90.00
_cell.angle_beta   90.00
_cell.angle_gamma   90.00
#
_symmetry.space_group_name_H-M   'P 1'
#
loop_
_entity.id
_entity.type
_entity.pdbx_description
1 polymer ?
#
loop_
_entity_poly.entity_id
_entity_poly.type
_entity_poly.pdbx_seq_one_letter_code
_entity_poly.pdbx_strand_id
1 'polypeptide(L)'
;MPGSRNSLIVLGIIIGAVVISASFLLLIPPTEEPPTEIRVNLLSNVGVMIEVDDIRIYIDPLYIPDNYSILPADVILITHDHTDHYSPSDIEDIITNDTLFICPANMTYAIERFNGTGVNPRDTFMVGDINITAFHLYLPDYWSGLPSAHPRSANWTSYIIEIDGFTIFHAGDAKYMPEYEELTGT
;
A
#
# COMPACT_ATOMS: atom_id res chain seq x y z
N MET A 1 44.64 -40.69 -74.08
CA MET A 1 45.24 -39.48 -73.47
C MET A 1 46.04 -38.77 -74.57
N PRO A 2 46.10 -37.42 -74.69
CA PRO A 2 45.56 -36.30 -73.88
C PRO A 2 44.36 -35.62 -74.60
N GLY A 3 43.61 -34.63 -74.11
CA GLY A 3 43.68 -33.76 -72.92
C GLY A 3 43.32 -32.31 -73.31
N SER A 4 42.40 -31.70 -72.55
CA SER A 4 41.99 -30.27 -72.48
C SER A 4 41.30 -29.66 -73.71
N ARG A 5 39.98 -29.39 -73.70
CA ARG A 5 39.21 -28.33 -72.98
C ARG A 5 39.54 -26.90 -73.42
N ASN A 6 38.53 -26.19 -73.93
CA ASN A 6 38.35 -24.75 -73.69
C ASN A 6 36.86 -24.46 -73.55
N SER A 7 36.52 -23.92 -72.37
CA SER A 7 35.18 -23.69 -71.86
C SER A 7 34.58 -22.41 -72.42
N LEU A 8 33.29 -22.44 -72.79
CA LEU A 8 32.50 -21.23 -72.96
C LEU A 8 32.23 -20.59 -71.60
N ILE A 9 32.63 -19.33 -71.44
CA ILE A 9 32.25 -18.49 -70.31
C ILE A 9 30.94 -17.82 -70.67
N VAL A 10 29.85 -18.24 -70.03
CA VAL A 10 28.54 -17.55 -70.11
C VAL A 10 28.53 -16.50 -69.00
N LEU A 11 28.53 -15.23 -69.40
CA LEU A 11 28.45 -14.09 -68.50
C LEU A 11 26.98 -13.88 -68.09
N GLY A 12 26.60 -14.42 -66.93
CA GLY A 12 25.28 -14.18 -66.34
C GLY A 12 25.22 -12.82 -65.66
N ILE A 13 24.43 -11.89 -66.18
CA ILE A 13 24.10 -10.64 -65.51
C ILE A 13 23.05 -10.95 -64.44
N ILE A 14 23.46 -10.93 -63.17
CA ILE A 14 22.54 -11.02 -62.04
C ILE A 14 22.02 -9.60 -61.75
N ILE A 15 20.79 -9.31 -62.15
CA ILE A 15 20.08 -8.10 -61.71
C ILE A 15 19.53 -8.41 -60.31
N GLY A 16 20.26 -7.96 -59.28
CA GLY A 16 19.78 -8.01 -57.91
C GLY A 16 18.67 -6.99 -57.70
N ALA A 17 17.43 -7.44 -57.58
CA ALA A 17 16.35 -6.61 -57.07
C ALA A 17 16.57 -6.36 -55.58
N VAL A 18 16.96 -5.13 -55.22
CA VAL A 18 17.03 -4.70 -53.82
C VAL A 18 15.60 -4.48 -53.34
N VAL A 19 15.06 -5.44 -52.59
CA VAL A 19 13.80 -5.25 -51.86
C VAL A 19 14.15 -4.49 -50.58
N ILE A 20 13.91 -3.17 -50.59
CA ILE A 20 13.98 -2.38 -49.36
C ILE A 20 12.71 -2.67 -48.58
N SER A 21 12.75 -3.65 -47.68
CA SER A 21 11.68 -3.83 -46.70
C SER A 21 11.80 -2.68 -45.71
N ALA A 22 10.98 -1.64 -45.87
CA ALA A 22 10.82 -0.64 -44.83
C ALA A 22 10.19 -1.34 -43.62
N SER A 23 10.99 -1.63 -42.60
CA SER A 23 10.50 -2.04 -41.29
C SER A 23 9.74 -0.85 -40.72
N PHE A 24 8.42 -0.83 -40.90
CA PHE A 24 7.54 0.12 -40.24
C PHE A 24 7.52 -0.29 -38.76
N LEU A 25 8.41 0.31 -37.98
CA LEU A 25 8.36 0.21 -36.52
C LEU A 25 7.10 0.97 -36.12
N LEU A 26 6.02 0.24 -35.84
CA LEU A 26 4.82 0.81 -35.23
C LEU A 26 5.28 1.46 -33.92
N LEU A 27 5.30 2.79 -33.88
CA LEU A 27 5.26 3.50 -32.60
C LEU A 27 3.89 3.18 -32.00
N ILE A 28 3.84 2.12 -31.22
CA ILE A 28 2.78 1.94 -30.24
C ILE A 28 3.00 3.09 -29.26
N PRO A 29 2.11 4.09 -29.18
CA PRO A 29 2.24 5.10 -28.13
C PRO A 29 2.31 4.36 -26.79
N PRO A 30 3.12 4.81 -25.82
CA PRO A 30 3.11 4.21 -24.50
C PRO A 30 1.64 4.17 -24.04
N THR A 31 1.13 2.97 -23.82
CA THR A 31 -0.19 2.80 -23.21
C THR A 31 -0.10 3.49 -21.86
N GLU A 32 -0.89 4.54 -21.66
CA GLU A 32 -1.11 5.06 -20.31
C GLU A 32 -1.62 3.86 -19.50
N GLU A 33 -0.86 3.49 -18.47
CA GLU A 33 -1.32 2.53 -17.46
C GLU A 33 -2.70 3.00 -16.98
N PRO A 34 -3.68 2.10 -16.86
CA PRO A 34 -4.98 2.48 -16.33
C PRO A 34 -4.79 3.15 -14.96
N PRO A 35 -5.62 4.14 -14.61
CA PRO A 35 -5.53 4.77 -13.31
C PRO A 35 -5.68 3.72 -12.21
N THR A 36 -4.82 3.81 -11.19
CA THR A 36 -4.81 2.91 -10.06
C THR A 36 -6.20 2.82 -9.41
N GLU A 37 -6.71 1.61 -9.27
CA GLU A 37 -7.99 1.38 -8.61
C GLU A 37 -7.76 1.20 -7.11
N ILE A 38 -8.14 2.22 -6.31
CA ILE A 38 -8.11 2.15 -4.85
C ILE A 38 -9.48 1.69 -4.35
N ARG A 39 -9.54 0.52 -3.71
CA ARG A 39 -10.77 -0.01 -3.09
C ARG A 39 -10.70 0.11 -1.59
N VAL A 40 -11.72 0.73 -1.01
CA VAL A 40 -11.88 0.86 0.44
C VAL A 40 -13.04 -0.01 0.88
N ASN A 41 -12.73 -1.11 1.55
CA ASN A 41 -13.69 -2.08 2.07
C ASN A 41 -13.94 -1.79 3.56
N LEU A 42 -15.19 -1.52 3.91
CA LEU A 42 -15.58 -1.37 5.31
C LEU A 42 -15.65 -2.74 5.98
N LEU A 43 -14.96 -2.87 7.11
CA LEU A 43 -15.03 -4.05 7.97
C LEU A 43 -16.01 -3.77 9.12
N SER A 44 -16.01 -4.62 10.13
CA SER A 44 -16.85 -4.40 11.30
C SER A 44 -16.34 -3.21 12.13
N ASN A 45 -17.27 -2.49 12.75
CA ASN A 45 -17.01 -1.33 13.60
C ASN A 45 -16.25 -0.21 12.85
N VAL A 46 -15.00 0.04 13.22
CA VAL A 46 -14.11 1.07 12.69
C VAL A 46 -13.15 0.53 11.64
N GLY A 47 -13.06 -0.80 11.51
CA GLY A 47 -12.05 -1.44 10.69
C GLY A 47 -12.24 -1.15 9.21
N VAL A 48 -11.12 -0.99 8.50
CA VAL A 48 -11.08 -0.76 7.06
C VAL A 48 -10.00 -1.63 6.44
N MET A 49 -10.29 -2.20 5.27
CA MET A 49 -9.28 -2.78 4.38
C MET A 49 -9.18 -1.94 3.12
N ILE A 50 -7.98 -1.41 2.84
CA ILE A 50 -7.66 -0.72 1.60
C ILE A 50 -6.93 -1.71 0.69
N GLU A 51 -7.42 -1.88 -0.53
CA GLU A 51 -6.75 -2.64 -1.58
C GLU A 51 -6.31 -1.70 -2.69
N VAL A 52 -5.04 -1.79 -3.06
CA VAL A 52 -4.46 -1.12 -4.21
C VAL A 52 -3.44 -2.06 -4.85
N ASP A 53 -3.61 -2.33 -6.14
CA ASP A 53 -2.87 -3.36 -6.86
C ASP A 53 -2.91 -4.71 -6.11
N ASP A 54 -1.74 -5.22 -5.73
CA ASP A 54 -1.59 -6.45 -4.95
C ASP A 54 -1.42 -6.20 -3.44
N ILE A 55 -1.48 -4.94 -2.98
CA ILE A 55 -1.26 -4.54 -1.58
C ILE A 55 -2.59 -4.44 -0.82
N ARG A 56 -2.65 -5.07 0.35
CA ARG A 56 -3.75 -4.96 1.33
C ARG A 56 -3.28 -4.31 2.63
N ILE A 57 -3.86 -3.17 2.93
CA ILE A 57 -3.66 -2.43 4.19
C ILE A 57 -4.91 -2.60 5.04
N TYR A 58 -4.76 -3.24 6.20
CA TYR A 58 -5.82 -3.31 7.20
C TYR A 58 -5.59 -2.25 8.27
N ILE A 59 -6.64 -1.52 8.63
CA ILE A 59 -6.63 -0.56 9.72
C ILE A 59 -7.66 -1.02 10.75
N ASP A 60 -7.24 -1.17 12.01
CA ASP A 60 -8.08 -1.63 13.13
C ASP A 60 -8.97 -2.85 12.78
N PRO A 61 -8.40 -3.97 12.26
CA PRO A 61 -9.18 -5.12 11.86
C PRO A 61 -9.90 -5.74 13.07
N LEU A 62 -11.23 -5.79 12.99
CA LEU A 62 -12.10 -6.30 14.05
C LEU A 62 -13.19 -7.19 13.47
N TYR A 63 -13.48 -8.31 14.14
CA TYR A 63 -14.49 -9.29 13.74
C TYR A 63 -14.36 -9.68 12.26
N ILE A 64 -13.16 -10.11 11.90
CA ILE A 64 -12.80 -10.46 10.52
C ILE A 64 -13.53 -11.75 10.16
N PRO A 65 -14.34 -11.76 9.09
CA PRO A 65 -15.03 -12.98 8.68
C PRO A 65 -14.03 -14.05 8.22
N ASP A 66 -14.33 -15.34 8.47
CA ASP A 66 -13.46 -16.47 8.11
C ASP A 66 -12.93 -16.43 6.66
N ASN A 67 -13.71 -15.90 5.72
CA ASN A 67 -13.33 -15.80 4.31
C ASN A 67 -12.27 -14.73 4.01
N TYR A 68 -11.82 -13.95 5.00
CA TYR A 68 -10.71 -13.01 4.85
C TYR A 68 -9.35 -13.65 5.12
N SER A 69 -9.30 -14.88 5.67
CA SER A 69 -8.06 -15.66 5.77
C SER A 69 -7.39 -15.95 4.42
N ILE A 70 -8.14 -15.85 3.31
CA ILE A 70 -7.61 -15.93 1.94
C ILE A 70 -7.20 -14.56 1.37
N LEU A 71 -7.32 -13.50 2.15
CA LEU A 71 -6.96 -12.11 1.83
C LEU A 71 -5.91 -11.61 2.85
N PRO A 72 -4.71 -12.22 2.89
CA PRO A 72 -3.70 -11.86 3.88
C PRO A 72 -3.32 -10.39 3.79
N ALA A 73 -2.92 -9.82 4.93
CA ALA A 73 -2.50 -8.44 5.04
C ALA A 73 -1.04 -8.27 4.61
N ASP A 74 -0.75 -7.26 3.80
CA ASP A 74 0.62 -6.78 3.60
C ASP A 74 1.01 -5.79 4.70
N VAL A 75 0.04 -4.99 5.16
CA VAL A 75 0.21 -4.02 6.25
C VAL A 75 -0.97 -4.12 7.21
N ILE A 76 -0.68 -4.10 8.50
CA ILE A 76 -1.67 -3.94 9.55
C ILE A 76 -1.32 -2.68 10.35
N LEU A 77 -2.27 -1.75 10.42
CA LEU A 77 -2.18 -0.50 11.15
C LEU A 77 -3.15 -0.55 12.33
N ILE A 78 -2.64 -0.45 13.54
CA ILE A 78 -3.47 -0.32 14.75
C ILE A 78 -3.39 1.10 15.25
N THR A 79 -4.53 1.72 15.53
CA THR A 79 -4.59 3.10 16.00
C THR A 79 -4.30 3.23 17.50
N HIS A 80 -4.87 2.33 18.30
CA HIS A 80 -4.69 2.26 19.75
C HIS A 80 -5.14 0.91 20.33
N ASP A 81 -4.94 0.70 21.63
CA ASP A 81 -5.07 -0.59 22.32
C ASP A 81 -6.47 -0.89 22.88
N HIS A 82 -7.48 -0.08 22.54
CA HIS A 82 -8.86 -0.39 22.92
C HIS A 82 -9.38 -1.62 22.20
N THR A 83 -10.22 -2.40 22.89
CA THR A 83 -10.68 -3.72 22.43
C THR A 83 -11.56 -3.68 21.19
N ASP A 84 -12.10 -2.53 20.86
CA ASP A 84 -12.91 -2.26 19.67
C ASP A 84 -12.09 -1.73 18.48
N HIS A 85 -10.76 -1.66 18.63
CA HIS A 85 -9.78 -1.33 17.58
C HIS A 85 -8.67 -2.39 17.45
N TYR A 86 -8.33 -3.07 18.55
CA TYR A 86 -7.24 -4.04 18.61
C TYR A 86 -7.75 -5.42 19.04
N SER A 87 -7.80 -6.36 18.11
CA SER A 87 -8.14 -7.76 18.34
C SER A 87 -7.02 -8.68 17.89
N PRO A 88 -6.20 -9.21 18.82
CA PRO A 88 -5.11 -10.12 18.48
C PRO A 88 -5.57 -11.36 17.70
N SER A 89 -6.76 -11.89 17.98
CA SER A 89 -7.28 -13.06 17.27
C SER A 89 -7.63 -12.74 15.82
N ASP A 90 -8.28 -11.59 15.57
CA ASP A 90 -8.62 -11.18 14.20
C ASP A 90 -7.35 -10.88 13.39
N ILE A 91 -6.32 -10.31 14.04
CA ILE A 91 -4.99 -10.09 13.43
C ILE A 91 -4.34 -11.43 13.06
N GLU A 92 -4.42 -12.43 13.94
CA GLU A 92 -3.86 -13.78 13.70
C GLU A 92 -4.47 -14.48 12.47
N ASP A 93 -5.70 -14.14 12.11
CA ASP A 93 -6.38 -14.72 10.94
C ASP A 93 -5.89 -14.17 9.59
N ILE A 94 -5.24 -12.99 9.58
CA ILE A 94 -4.84 -12.28 8.36
C ILE A 94 -3.33 -11.97 8.27
N ILE A 95 -2.60 -12.05 9.38
CA ILE A 95 -1.17 -11.76 9.42
C ILE A 95 -0.34 -12.89 8.82
N THR A 96 0.74 -12.53 8.13
CA THR A 96 1.74 -13.45 7.58
C THR A 96 3.14 -13.05 8.07
N ASN A 97 4.15 -13.85 7.74
CA ASN A 97 5.54 -13.52 8.09
C ASN A 97 6.07 -12.26 7.39
N ASP A 98 5.45 -11.89 6.26
CA ASP A 98 5.86 -10.73 5.45
C ASP A 98 5.03 -9.48 5.78
N THR A 99 4.01 -9.61 6.64
CA THR A 99 3.14 -8.50 7.02
C THR A 99 3.88 -7.48 7.86
N LEU A 100 3.79 -6.22 7.46
CA LEU A 100 4.24 -5.09 8.28
C LEU A 100 3.18 -4.74 9.32
N PHE A 101 3.42 -5.12 10.57
CA PHE A 101 2.55 -4.74 11.70
C PHE A 101 3.03 -3.43 12.34
N ILE A 102 2.20 -2.39 12.30
CA ILE A 102 2.47 -1.05 12.81
C ILE A 102 1.45 -0.66 13.87
N CYS A 103 1.92 -0.13 14.99
CA CYS A 103 1.07 0.36 16.07
C CYS A 103 1.76 1.49 16.86
N PRO A 104 1.05 2.22 17.74
CA PRO A 104 1.66 3.17 18.66
C PRO A 104 2.85 2.59 19.42
N ALA A 105 3.91 3.38 19.56
CA ALA A 105 5.17 2.95 20.20
C ALA A 105 5.01 2.51 21.66
N ASN A 106 3.93 2.90 22.33
CA ASN A 106 3.61 2.47 23.70
C ASN A 106 2.89 1.11 23.78
N MET A 107 2.45 0.53 22.65
CA MET A 107 1.81 -0.79 22.59
C MET A 107 2.84 -1.92 22.58
N THR A 108 3.75 -1.95 23.58
CA THR A 108 4.92 -2.85 23.60
C THR A 108 4.56 -4.32 23.53
N TYR A 109 3.42 -4.73 24.10
CA TYR A 109 2.94 -6.11 24.03
C TYR A 109 2.51 -6.52 22.61
N ALA A 110 1.89 -5.61 21.86
CA ALA A 110 1.50 -5.87 20.47
C ALA A 110 2.75 -5.96 19.58
N ILE A 111 3.71 -5.05 19.80
CA ILE A 111 5.01 -5.03 19.13
C ILE A 111 5.73 -6.37 19.35
N GLU A 112 5.82 -6.86 20.58
CA GLU A 112 6.45 -8.14 20.89
C GLU A 112 5.70 -9.32 20.26
N ARG A 113 4.36 -9.34 20.36
CA ARG A 113 3.53 -10.45 19.87
C ARG A 113 3.61 -10.64 18.35
N PHE A 114 3.58 -9.54 17.61
CA PHE A 114 3.46 -9.55 16.14
C PHE A 114 4.76 -9.15 15.44
N ASN A 115 5.88 -9.06 16.17
CA ASN A 115 7.16 -8.56 15.65
C ASN A 115 6.99 -7.21 14.94
N GLY A 116 6.22 -6.32 15.58
CA GLY A 116 5.76 -5.07 15.00
C GLY A 116 6.78 -3.94 15.09
N THR A 117 6.44 -2.82 14.44
CA THR A 117 7.15 -1.55 14.57
C THR A 117 6.28 -0.55 15.31
N GLY A 118 6.79 -0.03 16.42
CA GLY A 118 6.18 1.06 17.16
C GLY A 118 6.44 2.41 16.50
N VAL A 119 5.38 3.19 16.27
CA VAL A 119 5.46 4.55 15.69
C VAL A 119 4.91 5.60 16.63
N ASN A 120 5.40 6.82 16.51
CA ASN A 120 4.85 8.02 17.16
C ASN A 120 4.12 8.87 16.12
N PRO A 121 3.21 9.77 16.54
CA PRO A 121 2.67 10.77 15.64
C PRO A 121 3.79 11.52 14.91
N ARG A 122 3.61 11.73 13.61
CA ARG A 122 4.53 12.31 12.62
C ARG A 122 5.65 11.41 12.13
N ASP A 123 5.74 10.16 12.60
CA ASP A 123 6.59 9.17 11.95
C ASP A 123 5.97 8.77 10.60
N THR A 124 6.82 8.58 9.60
CA THR A 124 6.43 8.28 8.21
C THR A 124 7.21 7.09 7.69
N PHE A 125 6.56 6.24 6.90
CA PHE A 125 7.18 5.09 6.25
C PHE A 125 6.52 4.78 4.91
N MET A 126 7.24 4.05 4.07
CA MET A 126 6.80 3.68 2.71
C MET A 126 6.47 2.18 2.64
N VAL A 127 5.41 1.86 1.90
CA VAL A 127 5.08 0.48 1.48
C VAL A 127 4.90 0.50 -0.02
N GLY A 128 5.93 0.06 -0.76
CA GLY A 128 6.01 0.33 -2.20
C GLY A 128 6.02 1.85 -2.44
N ASP A 129 5.08 2.32 -3.26
CA ASP A 129 4.87 3.74 -3.57
C ASP A 129 3.83 4.41 -2.65
N ILE A 130 3.31 3.68 -1.66
CA ILE A 130 2.34 4.21 -0.68
C ILE A 130 3.08 4.87 0.48
N ASN A 131 2.81 6.15 0.71
CA ASN A 131 3.33 6.86 1.87
C ASN A 131 2.34 6.80 3.02
N ILE A 132 2.77 6.34 4.19
CA ILE A 132 1.95 6.24 5.39
C ILE A 132 2.56 7.09 6.49
N THR A 133 1.78 8.03 7.01
CA THR A 133 2.17 8.91 8.10
C THR A 133 1.29 8.65 9.31
N ALA A 134 1.90 8.25 10.42
CA ALA A 134 1.24 8.23 11.72
C ALA A 134 0.90 9.66 12.12
N PHE A 135 -0.29 9.90 12.64
CA PHE A 135 -0.77 11.22 13.04
C PHE A 135 -1.38 11.18 14.44
N HIS A 136 -1.72 12.32 15.03
CA HIS A 136 -2.19 12.35 16.42
C HIS A 136 -3.55 11.66 16.60
N LEU A 137 -3.76 10.95 17.70
CA LEU A 137 -5.08 10.47 18.13
C LEU A 137 -5.27 10.75 19.61
N TYR A 138 -6.20 11.66 19.93
CA TYR A 138 -6.66 11.90 21.29
C TYR A 138 -8.01 12.63 21.31
N LEU A 139 -8.61 12.70 22.50
CA LEU A 139 -9.76 13.55 22.80
C LEU A 139 -9.32 14.72 23.68
N PRO A 140 -9.73 15.97 23.39
CA PRO A 140 -9.40 17.10 24.25
C PRO A 140 -9.98 16.96 25.66
N ASP A 141 -9.16 17.24 26.68
CA ASP A 141 -9.50 17.03 28.10
C ASP A 141 -10.74 17.80 28.59
N TYR A 142 -11.14 18.86 27.89
CA TYR A 142 -12.27 19.71 28.27
C TYR A 142 -13.64 19.15 27.86
N TRP A 143 -13.70 17.99 27.18
CA TRP A 143 -14.96 17.50 26.60
C TRP A 143 -15.96 16.95 27.63
N SER A 144 -15.50 16.28 28.69
CA SER A 144 -16.40 15.53 29.61
C SER A 144 -16.29 15.89 31.08
N GLY A 145 -15.28 16.69 31.49
CA GLY A 145 -14.98 16.94 32.90
C GLY A 145 -14.53 15.70 33.69
N LEU A 146 -14.35 14.57 32.99
CA LEU A 146 -13.79 13.31 33.48
C LEU A 146 -12.43 13.10 32.81
N PRO A 147 -11.54 12.27 33.39
CA PRO A 147 -10.34 11.84 32.70
C PRO A 147 -10.68 11.29 31.31
N SER A 148 -9.98 11.78 30.29
CA SER A 148 -10.21 11.35 28.92
C SER A 148 -9.91 9.86 28.78
N ALA A 149 -10.79 9.13 28.08
CA ALA A 149 -10.51 7.76 27.65
C ALA A 149 -9.42 7.70 26.56
N HIS A 150 -9.15 8.83 25.90
CA HIS A 150 -8.09 8.98 24.92
C HIS A 150 -7.25 10.22 25.27
N PRO A 151 -6.47 10.18 26.36
CA PRO A 151 -5.70 11.33 26.80
C PRO A 151 -4.55 11.58 25.81
N ARG A 152 -4.20 12.84 25.58
CA ARG A 152 -3.06 13.19 24.69
C ARG A 152 -1.75 12.51 25.11
N SER A 153 -1.57 12.27 26.41
CA SER A 153 -0.41 11.56 26.96
C SER A 153 -0.32 10.08 26.57
N ALA A 154 -1.41 9.48 26.08
CA ALA A 154 -1.37 8.11 25.56
C ALA A 154 -0.59 8.02 24.24
N ASN A 155 -0.38 9.14 23.53
CA ASN A 155 0.44 9.20 22.32
C ASN A 155 0.07 8.14 21.26
N TRP A 156 -1.23 7.87 21.13
CA TRP A 156 -1.79 6.99 20.11
C TRP A 156 -1.81 7.65 18.74
N THR A 157 -2.04 6.82 17.72
CA THR A 157 -1.84 7.23 16.33
C THR A 157 -3.09 7.06 15.48
N SER A 158 -3.44 8.09 14.72
CA SER A 158 -4.26 7.98 13.51
C SER A 158 -3.33 7.77 12.31
N TYR A 159 -3.88 7.55 11.11
CA TYR A 159 -3.06 7.30 9.92
C TYR A 159 -3.52 8.13 8.72
N ILE A 160 -2.56 8.78 8.06
CA ILE A 160 -2.71 9.41 6.76
C ILE A 160 -2.02 8.50 5.75
N ILE A 161 -2.74 8.10 4.70
CA ILE A 161 -2.28 7.14 3.69
C ILE A 161 -2.41 7.83 2.33
N GLU A 162 -1.27 8.02 1.67
CA GLU A 162 -1.17 8.69 0.37
C GLU A 162 -0.85 7.65 -0.71
N ILE A 163 -1.73 7.52 -1.70
CA ILE A 163 -1.68 6.52 -2.77
C ILE A 163 -2.02 7.22 -4.08
N ASP A 164 -1.07 7.30 -5.02
CA ASP A 164 -1.29 7.86 -6.37
C ASP A 164 -2.05 9.20 -6.41
N GLY A 165 -1.68 10.11 -5.51
CA GLY A 165 -2.30 11.44 -5.39
C GLY A 165 -3.65 11.46 -4.66
N PHE A 166 -4.17 10.31 -4.21
CA PHE A 166 -5.28 10.23 -3.27
C PHE A 166 -4.76 10.19 -1.83
N THR A 167 -5.52 10.81 -0.93
CA THR A 167 -5.22 10.81 0.51
C THR A 167 -6.40 10.23 1.28
N ILE A 168 -6.13 9.20 2.09
CA ILE A 168 -7.09 8.59 3.00
C ILE A 168 -6.63 8.92 4.43
N PHE A 169 -7.52 9.48 5.24
CA PHE A 169 -7.24 9.75 6.65
C PHE A 169 -8.15 8.90 7.55
N HIS A 170 -7.53 8.02 8.34
CA HIS A 170 -8.22 7.20 9.34
C HIS A 170 -7.95 7.76 10.74
N ALA A 171 -8.94 8.47 11.28
CA ALA A 171 -8.83 9.20 12.55
C ALA A 171 -8.82 8.30 13.80
N GLY A 172 -9.23 7.03 13.68
CA GLY A 172 -9.60 6.21 14.84
C GLY A 172 -10.70 6.91 15.65
N ASP A 173 -10.52 6.96 16.96
CA ASP A 173 -11.47 7.58 17.89
C ASP A 173 -11.21 9.07 18.18
N ALA A 174 -10.31 9.70 17.42
CA ALA A 174 -10.00 11.11 17.59
C ALA A 174 -11.22 12.00 17.31
N LYS A 175 -11.34 13.08 18.10
CA LYS A 175 -12.21 14.22 17.78
C LYS A 175 -11.38 15.36 17.21
N TYR A 176 -12.04 16.48 16.95
CA TYR A 176 -11.34 17.70 16.56
C TYR A 176 -10.22 18.03 17.56
N MET A 177 -9.03 18.28 17.00
CA MET A 177 -7.84 18.73 17.70
C MET A 177 -7.13 19.79 16.85
N PRO A 178 -6.36 20.72 17.46
CA PRO A 178 -5.68 21.78 16.72
C PRO A 178 -4.77 21.29 15.59
N GLU A 179 -4.18 20.12 15.74
CA GLU A 179 -3.30 19.50 14.74
C GLU A 179 -4.03 19.21 13.42
N TYR A 180 -5.36 19.09 13.39
CA TYR A 180 -6.10 18.98 12.12
C TYR A 180 -5.98 20.21 11.24
N GLU A 181 -5.70 21.39 11.80
CA GLU A 181 -5.44 22.60 11.00
C GLU A 181 -4.10 22.54 10.25
N GLU A 182 -3.22 21.58 10.59
CA GLU A 182 -1.98 21.31 9.87
C GLU A 182 -2.23 20.49 8.58
N LEU A 183 -3.38 19.80 8.48
CA LEU A 183 -3.75 19.00 7.32
C LEU A 183 -4.20 19.94 6.18
N THR A 184 -3.30 20.19 5.24
CA THR A 184 -3.53 21.09 4.09
C THR A 184 -3.12 20.40 2.79
N GLY A 185 -3.71 20.80 1.66
CA GLY A 185 -3.26 20.33 0.33
C GLY A 185 -3.96 19.09 -0.24
N THR A 186 -5.16 18.76 0.23
CA THR A 186 -6.10 17.86 -0.47
C THR A 186 -6.66 18.50 -1.74
#